data_AF-A0A0U1D7Z3-F1
#
_entry.id   AF-A0A0U1D7Z3-F1
#
_cell.length_a   1.000
_cell.length_b   1.000
_cell.length_c   1.000
_cell.angle_alpha   90.00
_cell.angle_beta   90.00
_cell.angle_gamma   90.00
#
_symmetry.space_group_name_H-M   'P 1'
#
loop_
_entity.id
_entity.type
_entity.pdbx_description
1 polymer ?
#
loop_
_entity_poly.entity_id
_entity_poly.type
_entity_poly.pdbx_seq_one_letter_code
_entity_poly.pdbx_strand_id
1 'polypeptide(L)'
;MRHNFSRKSLYIRSLFAKEYKKIEEHCTLDKKQRIQITPEEGKLLNLFIKIHKVKSIVEIGTLYGYSSICMVKALPKDGHIYTIENNPQHSRIAKKNFSAFNLSDKITLIEGDALEKINELSAKAPFDMIFIDADKSSYPKYLDWAESYIKQDGLIVADNTLLFDTVFFRISSKRSIRKVMACYERV
;
A
#
# COMPACT_ATOMS: atom_id res chain seq x y z
N MET A 1 4.65 -14.00 13.86
CA MET A 1 5.47 -14.97 13.10
C MET A 1 4.86 -15.21 11.72
N ARG A 2 5.27 -14.48 10.66
CA ARG A 2 4.88 -14.74 9.25
C ARG A 2 5.85 -15.76 8.61
N HIS A 3 6.10 -16.91 9.25
CA HIS A 3 7.23 -17.77 8.85
C HIS A 3 6.88 -19.15 8.26
N ASN A 4 5.62 -19.46 8.01
CA ASN A 4 5.27 -20.58 7.14
C ASN A 4 4.20 -20.17 6.15
N PHE A 5 4.61 -19.84 4.93
CA PHE A 5 3.65 -19.77 3.82
C PHE A 5 3.05 -21.16 3.67
N SER A 6 1.72 -21.24 3.66
CA SER A 6 1.04 -22.50 3.42
C SER A 6 1.46 -23.06 2.05
N ARG A 7 1.42 -24.39 1.89
CA ARG A 7 1.65 -25.03 0.57
C ARG A 7 0.82 -24.37 -0.53
N LYS A 8 -0.40 -23.90 -0.19
CA LYS A 8 -1.29 -23.17 -1.11
C LYS A 8 -0.72 -21.80 -1.53
N SER A 9 -0.22 -20.99 -0.60
CA SER A 9 0.40 -19.69 -0.92
C SER A 9 1.64 -19.89 -1.79
N LEU A 10 2.49 -20.87 -1.48
CA LEU A 10 3.65 -21.20 -2.31
C LEU A 10 3.26 -21.65 -3.73
N TYR A 11 2.20 -22.45 -3.86
CA TYR A 11 1.65 -22.86 -5.15
C TYR A 11 1.11 -21.68 -5.97
N ILE A 12 0.32 -20.80 -5.37
CA ILE A 12 -0.20 -19.60 -6.04
C ILE A 12 0.97 -18.72 -6.51
N ARG A 13 1.97 -18.50 -5.65
CA ARG A 13 3.14 -17.68 -5.99
C ARG A 13 3.94 -18.25 -7.15
N SER A 14 4.17 -19.57 -7.15
CA SER A 14 4.98 -20.20 -8.19
C SER A 14 4.32 -20.08 -9.57
N LEU A 15 3.00 -20.06 -9.62
CA LEU A 15 2.23 -19.91 -10.85
C LEU A 15 2.07 -18.44 -11.28
N PHE A 16 1.74 -17.55 -10.34
CA PHE A 16 1.22 -16.23 -10.69
C PHE A 16 2.12 -15.06 -10.30
N ALA A 17 3.11 -15.22 -9.42
CA ALA A 17 3.87 -14.10 -8.86
C ALA A 17 5.40 -14.31 -8.84
N LYS A 18 5.91 -15.23 -9.67
CA LYS A 18 7.34 -15.62 -9.68
C LYS A 18 8.27 -14.43 -9.94
N GLU A 19 7.86 -13.47 -10.75
CA GLU A 19 8.65 -12.29 -11.10
C GLU A 19 8.83 -11.30 -9.93
N TYR A 20 8.00 -11.37 -8.90
CA TYR A 20 8.05 -10.47 -7.75
C TYR A 20 9.02 -10.93 -6.68
N LYS A 21 9.53 -12.17 -6.77
CA LYS A 21 10.56 -12.68 -5.86
C LYS A 21 11.82 -11.81 -5.89
N LYS A 22 12.28 -11.42 -7.09
CA LYS A 22 13.47 -10.56 -7.25
C LYS A 22 13.26 -9.16 -6.67
N ILE A 23 12.05 -8.63 -6.79
CA ILE A 23 11.66 -7.33 -6.23
C ILE A 23 11.63 -7.42 -4.70
N GLU A 24 11.08 -8.52 -4.16
CA GLU A 24 10.99 -8.76 -2.71
C GLU A 24 12.39 -8.84 -2.09
N GLU A 25 13.32 -9.52 -2.76
CA GLU A 25 14.72 -9.62 -2.33
C GLU A 25 15.42 -8.25 -2.31
N HIS A 26 15.13 -7.36 -3.27
CA HIS A 26 15.69 -6.00 -3.28
C HIS A 26 15.07 -5.11 -2.20
N CYS A 27 13.78 -5.29 -1.92
CA CYS A 27 13.05 -4.46 -0.96
C CYS A 27 13.12 -4.99 0.48
N THR A 28 13.87 -6.06 0.76
CA THR A 28 13.99 -6.62 2.12
C THR A 28 15.42 -6.45 2.65
N LEU A 29 15.60 -5.64 3.70
CA LEU A 29 16.91 -5.48 4.35
C LEU A 29 17.14 -6.44 5.53
N ASP A 30 16.10 -6.73 6.29
CA ASP A 30 16.16 -7.65 7.42
C ASP A 30 14.98 -8.63 7.33
N LYS A 31 15.27 -9.94 7.41
CA LYS A 31 14.24 -10.99 7.41
C LYS A 31 13.24 -10.83 8.57
N LYS A 32 13.60 -10.07 9.61
CA LYS A 32 12.75 -9.77 10.77
C LYS A 32 11.65 -8.72 10.53
N GLN A 33 11.77 -7.85 9.51
CA GLN A 33 10.81 -6.76 9.25
C GLN A 33 10.01 -6.94 7.94
N ARG A 34 9.56 -8.18 7.66
CA ARG A 34 8.69 -8.47 6.51
C ARG A 34 7.22 -8.10 6.78
N ILE A 35 6.96 -6.81 6.93
CA ILE A 35 5.60 -6.27 7.05
C ILE A 35 4.97 -5.92 5.70
N GLN A 36 5.77 -5.80 4.64
CA GLN A 36 5.32 -5.59 3.26
C GLN A 36 4.26 -6.61 2.81
N ILE A 37 3.45 -6.18 1.83
CA ILE A 37 2.53 -7.07 1.12
C ILE A 37 3.28 -8.25 0.50
N THR A 38 2.57 -9.34 0.32
CA THR A 38 3.05 -10.54 -0.35
C THR A 38 3.04 -10.39 -1.88
N PRO A 39 3.81 -11.22 -2.61
CA PRO A 39 3.78 -11.23 -4.07
C PRO A 39 2.38 -11.41 -4.69
N GLU A 40 1.54 -12.25 -4.09
CA GLU A 40 0.17 -12.50 -4.52
C GLU A 40 -0.75 -11.30 -4.28
N GLU A 41 -0.59 -10.59 -3.15
CA GLU A 41 -1.28 -9.31 -2.91
C GLU A 41 -0.85 -8.25 -3.93
N GLY A 42 0.45 -8.18 -4.25
CA GLY A 42 0.94 -7.31 -5.33
C GLY A 42 0.29 -7.62 -6.69
N LYS A 43 0.05 -8.91 -7.01
CA LYS A 43 -0.69 -9.30 -8.22
C LYS A 43 -2.16 -8.93 -8.17
N LEU A 44 -2.80 -9.05 -7.01
CA LEU A 44 -4.18 -8.65 -6.81
C LEU A 44 -4.35 -7.13 -7.03
N LEU A 45 -3.45 -6.30 -6.47
CA LEU A 45 -3.43 -4.86 -6.74
C LEU A 45 -3.28 -4.55 -8.23
N ASN A 46 -2.42 -5.27 -8.95
CA ASN A 46 -2.28 -5.12 -10.40
C ASN A 46 -3.57 -5.46 -11.15
N LEU A 47 -4.33 -6.48 -10.70
CA LEU A 47 -5.62 -6.83 -11.28
C LEU A 47 -6.63 -5.68 -11.09
N PHE A 48 -6.71 -5.12 -9.87
CA PHE A 48 -7.57 -3.99 -9.59
C PHE A 48 -7.23 -2.76 -10.45
N ILE A 49 -5.94 -2.41 -10.54
CA ILE A 49 -5.45 -1.31 -11.39
C ILE A 49 -5.91 -1.48 -12.85
N LYS A 50 -5.81 -2.71 -13.39
CA LYS A 50 -6.20 -2.99 -14.77
C LYS A 50 -7.72 -2.95 -14.99
N ILE A 51 -8.50 -3.54 -14.09
CA ILE A 51 -9.97 -3.58 -14.20
C ILE A 51 -10.55 -2.16 -14.12
N HIS A 52 -10.06 -1.37 -13.17
CA HIS A 52 -10.53 0.01 -12.94
C HIS A 52 -9.82 1.06 -13.82
N LYS A 53 -8.91 0.63 -14.71
CA LYS A 53 -8.15 1.52 -15.62
C LYS A 53 -7.45 2.67 -14.87
N VAL A 54 -6.90 2.37 -13.71
CA VAL A 54 -6.26 3.34 -12.80
C VAL A 54 -5.05 3.99 -13.49
N LYS A 55 -4.95 5.32 -13.38
CA LYS A 55 -3.80 6.11 -13.84
C LYS A 55 -3.12 6.86 -12.70
N SER A 56 -3.87 7.34 -11.71
CA SER A 56 -3.32 8.09 -10.58
C SER A 56 -3.54 7.36 -9.25
N ILE A 57 -2.46 7.12 -8.52
CA ILE A 57 -2.49 6.41 -7.23
C ILE A 57 -1.93 7.31 -6.13
N VAL A 58 -2.60 7.35 -4.98
CA VAL A 58 -2.01 7.79 -3.71
C VAL A 58 -1.80 6.58 -2.81
N GLU A 59 -0.57 6.38 -2.36
CA GLU A 59 -0.20 5.35 -1.38
C GLU A 59 0.18 6.01 -0.05
N ILE A 60 -0.45 5.56 1.03
CA ILE A 60 -0.18 6.02 2.38
C ILE A 60 0.60 4.90 3.08
N GLY A 61 1.91 5.07 3.22
CA GLY A 61 2.84 4.07 3.73
C GLY A 61 3.67 3.44 2.61
N THR A 62 4.92 3.87 2.45
CA THR A 62 5.81 3.37 1.39
C THR A 62 6.65 2.18 1.86
N LEU A 63 7.09 2.20 3.12
CA LEU A 63 8.16 1.34 3.63
C LEU A 63 9.39 1.37 2.68
N TYR A 64 9.79 0.23 2.14
CA TYR A 64 10.91 0.08 1.22
C TYR A 64 10.50 0.18 -0.26
N GLY A 65 9.23 0.54 -0.54
CA GLY A 65 8.71 0.77 -1.89
C GLY A 65 8.19 -0.47 -2.62
N TYR A 66 8.05 -1.61 -1.94
CA TYR A 66 7.68 -2.88 -2.58
C TYR A 66 6.31 -2.82 -3.26
N SER A 67 5.28 -2.35 -2.55
CA SER A 67 3.91 -2.19 -3.06
C SER A 67 3.84 -1.18 -4.21
N SER A 68 4.53 -0.04 -4.10
CA SER A 68 4.61 0.96 -5.17
C SER A 68 5.23 0.36 -6.44
N ILE A 69 6.34 -0.39 -6.32
CA ILE A 69 6.97 -1.09 -7.46
C ILE A 69 6.03 -2.18 -8.00
N CYS A 70 5.23 -2.81 -7.16
CA CYS A 70 4.25 -3.78 -7.64
C CYS A 70 3.14 -3.12 -8.46
N MET A 71 2.57 -2.01 -7.97
CA MET A 71 1.46 -1.29 -8.58
C MET A 71 1.86 -0.60 -9.88
N VAL A 72 3.02 0.04 -9.93
CA VAL A 72 3.46 0.82 -11.10
C VAL A 72 3.56 -0.03 -12.37
N LYS A 73 3.78 -1.34 -12.23
CA LYS A 73 3.88 -2.29 -13.35
C LYS A 73 2.55 -2.52 -14.08
N ALA A 74 1.41 -2.20 -13.47
CA ALA A 74 0.11 -2.24 -14.15
C ALA A 74 -0.37 -0.86 -14.62
N LEU A 75 0.30 0.23 -14.22
CA LEU A 75 -0.07 1.56 -14.67
C LEU A 75 0.24 1.75 -16.17
N PRO A 76 -0.56 2.56 -16.88
CA PRO A 76 -0.23 2.94 -18.25
C PRO A 76 0.98 3.89 -18.32
N LYS A 77 1.45 4.18 -19.54
CA LYS A 77 2.62 5.05 -19.77
C LYS A 77 2.44 6.48 -19.25
N ASP A 78 1.21 6.95 -19.07
CA ASP A 78 0.86 8.25 -18.47
C ASP A 78 0.45 8.16 -16.99
N GLY A 79 0.46 6.97 -16.37
CA GLY A 79 0.11 6.81 -14.96
C GLY A 79 1.22 7.21 -13.97
N HIS A 80 0.85 7.56 -12.75
CA HIS A 80 1.75 8.05 -11.70
C HIS A 80 1.33 7.59 -10.29
N ILE A 81 2.30 7.35 -9.41
CA ILE A 81 2.09 7.04 -8.00
C ILE A 81 2.67 8.16 -7.13
N TYR A 82 1.87 8.69 -6.22
CA TYR A 82 2.33 9.51 -5.10
C TYR A 82 2.31 8.65 -3.85
N THR A 83 3.45 8.53 -3.17
CA THR A 83 3.56 7.68 -1.98
C THR A 83 4.18 8.45 -0.82
N ILE A 84 3.72 8.21 0.40
CA ILE A 84 4.09 8.98 1.59
C ILE A 84 4.75 8.07 2.64
N GLU A 85 5.92 8.47 3.12
CA GLU A 85 6.66 7.76 4.17
C GLU A 85 7.20 8.70 5.23
N ASN A 86 6.97 8.34 6.50
CA ASN A 86 7.39 9.15 7.64
C ASN A 86 8.81 8.81 8.12
N ASN A 87 9.29 7.59 7.91
CA ASN A 87 10.60 7.16 8.38
C ASN A 87 11.69 7.52 7.35
N PRO A 88 12.64 8.41 7.68
CA PRO A 88 13.67 8.84 6.73
C PRO A 88 14.57 7.71 6.21
N GLN A 89 14.81 6.67 7.02
CA GLN A 89 15.59 5.52 6.57
C GLN A 89 14.81 4.73 5.52
N HIS A 90 13.53 4.43 5.80
CA HIS A 90 12.65 3.76 4.84
C HIS A 90 12.57 4.55 3.53
N SER A 91 12.36 5.86 3.61
CA SER A 91 12.31 6.74 2.44
C SER A 91 13.59 6.69 1.61
N ARG A 92 14.76 6.74 2.25
CA ARG A 92 16.05 6.63 1.57
C ARG A 92 16.20 5.30 0.83
N ILE A 93 15.73 4.20 1.43
CA ILE A 93 15.77 2.87 0.84
C ILE A 93 14.78 2.76 -0.33
N ALA A 94 13.56 3.25 -0.16
CA ALA A 94 12.54 3.29 -1.21
C ALA A 94 13.03 4.07 -2.43
N LYS A 95 13.62 5.26 -2.24
CA LYS A 95 14.25 6.04 -3.32
C LYS A 95 15.34 5.25 -4.06
N LYS A 96 16.21 4.55 -3.33
CA LYS A 96 17.24 3.69 -3.94
C LYS A 96 16.60 2.57 -4.76
N ASN A 97 15.54 1.94 -4.26
CA ASN A 97 14.83 0.89 -4.97
C ASN A 97 14.14 1.43 -6.23
N PHE A 98 13.41 2.54 -6.14
CA PHE A 98 12.77 3.17 -7.30
C PHE A 98 13.79 3.51 -8.39
N SER A 99 14.95 4.06 -8.03
CA SER A 99 16.05 4.31 -8.97
C SER A 99 16.59 3.01 -9.59
N ALA A 100 16.83 1.97 -8.79
CA ALA A 100 17.33 0.68 -9.28
C ALA A 100 16.39 -0.01 -10.29
N PHE A 101 15.09 0.27 -10.22
CA PHE A 101 14.08 -0.23 -11.16
C PHE A 101 13.72 0.77 -12.28
N ASN A 102 14.40 1.92 -12.37
CA ASN A 102 14.12 3.01 -13.31
C ASN A 102 12.69 3.55 -13.22
N LEU A 103 12.19 3.75 -12.00
CA LEU A 103 10.81 4.16 -11.70
C LEU A 103 10.69 5.58 -11.12
N SER A 104 11.80 6.32 -11.02
CA SER A 104 11.82 7.67 -10.43
C SER A 104 10.87 8.66 -11.11
N ASP A 105 10.62 8.50 -12.41
CA ASP A 105 9.69 9.36 -13.17
C ASP A 105 8.22 8.99 -12.96
N LYS A 106 7.96 7.81 -12.39
CA LYS A 106 6.62 7.23 -12.22
C LYS A 106 6.12 7.25 -10.78
N ILE A 107 7.03 7.42 -9.84
CA ILE A 107 6.75 7.34 -8.41
C ILE A 107 7.37 8.56 -7.72
N THR A 108 6.53 9.41 -7.15
CA THR A 108 6.96 10.52 -6.31
C THR A 108 6.83 10.12 -4.85
N LEU A 109 7.98 10.05 -4.16
CA LEU A 109 8.02 9.86 -2.71
C LEU A 109 7.96 11.21 -1.98
N ILE A 110 6.98 11.35 -1.10
CA ILE A 110 6.83 12.47 -0.19
C ILE A 110 7.28 12.03 1.19
N GLU A 111 8.25 12.74 1.77
CA GLU A 111 8.78 12.45 3.09
C GLU A 111 8.05 13.30 4.14
N GLY A 112 7.54 12.64 5.19
CA GLY A 112 6.90 13.31 6.32
C GLY A 112 5.72 12.53 6.90
N ASP A 113 5.08 13.11 7.92
CA ASP A 113 3.87 12.53 8.50
C ASP A 113 2.74 12.51 7.46
N ALA A 114 2.08 11.36 7.33
CA ALA A 114 1.05 11.20 6.32
C ALA A 114 -0.14 12.14 6.52
N LEU A 115 -0.60 12.40 7.75
CA LEU A 115 -1.74 13.28 7.99
C LEU A 115 -1.40 14.74 7.67
N GLU A 116 -0.15 15.15 7.84
CA GLU A 116 0.31 16.48 7.47
C GLU A 116 0.50 16.62 5.96
N LYS A 117 1.14 15.63 5.34
CA LYS A 117 1.58 15.69 3.95
C LYS A 117 0.50 15.36 2.92
N ILE A 118 -0.49 14.55 3.28
CA ILE A 118 -1.50 14.11 2.32
C ILE A 118 -2.31 15.27 1.73
N ASN A 119 -2.46 16.37 2.47
CA ASN A 119 -3.15 17.56 1.97
C ASN A 119 -2.40 18.29 0.84
N GLU A 120 -1.07 18.11 0.73
CA GLU A 120 -0.29 18.66 -0.39
C GLU A 120 -0.71 18.04 -1.74
N LEU A 121 -1.32 16.85 -1.70
CA LEU A 121 -1.82 16.15 -2.88
C LEU A 121 -3.23 16.58 -3.30
N SER A 122 -3.96 17.32 -2.46
CA SER A 122 -5.36 17.72 -2.71
C SER A 122 -5.51 18.51 -4.02
N ALA A 123 -4.52 19.32 -4.38
CA ALA A 123 -4.51 20.09 -5.63
C ALA A 123 -4.37 19.23 -6.90
N LYS A 124 -4.03 17.94 -6.76
CA LYS A 124 -3.90 16.97 -7.86
C LYS A 124 -5.08 16.00 -7.93
N ALA A 125 -6.01 16.11 -6.99
CA ALA A 125 -7.24 15.33 -6.98
C ALA A 125 -8.13 15.69 -8.20
N PRO A 126 -9.04 14.80 -8.61
CA PRO A 126 -9.33 13.49 -8.01
C PRO A 126 -8.34 12.40 -8.42
N PHE A 127 -8.17 11.39 -7.55
CA PHE A 127 -7.33 10.21 -7.81
C PHE A 127 -8.17 8.99 -8.22
N ASP A 128 -7.61 8.13 -9.09
CA ASP A 128 -8.31 6.91 -9.52
C ASP A 128 -8.25 5.81 -8.45
N MET A 129 -7.17 5.76 -7.66
CA MET A 129 -7.02 4.78 -6.58
C MET A 129 -6.26 5.35 -5.38
N ILE A 130 -6.68 4.96 -4.18
CA ILE A 130 -6.00 5.29 -2.92
C ILE A 130 -5.71 3.99 -2.17
N PHE A 131 -4.44 3.74 -1.87
CA PHE A 131 -3.97 2.57 -1.12
C PHE A 131 -3.52 2.98 0.28
N ILE A 132 -4.19 2.46 1.30
CA ILE A 132 -3.94 2.79 2.72
C ILE A 132 -3.24 1.60 3.38
N ASP A 133 -1.96 1.77 3.70
CA ASP A 133 -1.15 0.79 4.44
C ASP A 133 -0.16 1.46 5.41
N ALA A 134 -0.68 2.36 6.25
CA ALA A 134 0.10 3.06 7.26
C ALA A 134 -0.30 2.65 8.69
N ASP A 135 -0.15 3.56 9.66
CA ASP A 135 -0.52 3.32 11.04
C ASP A 135 -2.04 3.12 11.18
N LYS A 136 -2.43 2.03 11.83
CA LYS A 136 -3.83 1.62 11.90
C LYS A 136 -4.67 2.52 12.83
N SER A 137 -4.02 3.33 13.66
CA SER A 137 -4.70 4.33 14.53
C SER A 137 -5.29 5.50 13.75
N SER A 138 -4.69 5.86 12.62
CA SER A 138 -5.08 7.01 11.81
C SER A 138 -5.95 6.62 10.61
N TYR A 139 -6.26 5.33 10.44
CA TYR A 139 -7.10 4.79 9.35
C TYR A 139 -8.40 5.58 9.11
N PRO A 140 -9.21 5.94 10.13
CA PRO A 140 -10.41 6.73 9.88
C PRO A 140 -10.11 8.08 9.20
N LYS A 141 -9.03 8.75 9.59
CA LYS A 141 -8.63 10.02 8.99
C LYS A 141 -8.10 9.85 7.57
N TYR A 142 -7.36 8.77 7.31
CA TYR A 142 -6.92 8.42 5.96
C TYR A 142 -8.10 8.10 5.07
N LEU A 143 -9.12 7.40 5.59
CA LEU A 143 -10.35 7.11 4.86
C LEU A 143 -11.18 8.38 4.61
N ASP A 144 -11.33 9.26 5.60
CA ASP A 144 -12.01 10.56 5.43
C ASP A 144 -11.38 11.39 4.30
N TRP A 145 -10.04 11.46 4.28
CA TRP A 145 -9.32 12.11 3.20
C TRP A 145 -9.53 11.37 1.87
N ALA A 146 -9.43 10.05 1.88
CA ALA A 146 -9.56 9.25 0.67
C ALA A 146 -10.94 9.43 0.01
N GLU A 147 -12.03 9.36 0.79
CA GLU A 147 -13.39 9.59 0.31
C GLU A 147 -13.58 10.99 -0.28
N SER A 148 -12.88 12.00 0.26
CA SER A 148 -12.98 13.39 -0.20
C SER A 148 -12.25 13.65 -1.53
N TYR A 149 -11.19 12.90 -1.82
CA TYR A 149 -10.29 13.18 -2.95
C TYR A 149 -10.19 12.03 -3.97
N ILE A 150 -10.90 10.93 -3.76
CA ILE A 150 -11.08 9.88 -4.76
C ILE A 150 -12.04 10.36 -5.86
N LYS A 151 -11.80 9.92 -7.09
CA LYS A 151 -12.74 10.11 -8.20
C LYS A 151 -14.02 9.31 -7.96
N GLN A 152 -15.13 9.77 -8.54
CA GLN A 152 -16.30 8.91 -8.73
C GLN A 152 -15.89 7.61 -9.44
N ASP A 153 -16.40 6.48 -8.94
CA ASP A 153 -16.04 5.11 -9.36
C ASP A 153 -14.55 4.73 -9.15
N GLY A 154 -13.81 5.56 -8.40
CA GLY A 154 -12.44 5.28 -7.99
C GLY A 154 -12.37 4.22 -6.88
N LEU A 155 -11.18 3.70 -6.65
CA LEU A 155 -10.96 2.55 -5.78
C LEU A 155 -10.18 2.93 -4.52
N ILE A 156 -10.75 2.69 -3.34
CA ILE A 156 -10.01 2.75 -2.07
C ILE A 156 -9.69 1.32 -1.63
N VAL A 157 -8.41 1.03 -1.39
CA VAL A 157 -7.94 -0.27 -0.89
C VAL A 157 -7.19 -0.04 0.42
N ALA A 158 -7.54 -0.79 1.47
CA ALA A 158 -6.90 -0.69 2.78
C ALA A 158 -6.34 -2.06 3.21
N ASP A 159 -5.05 -2.12 3.57
CA ASP A 159 -4.40 -3.38 3.99
C ASP A 159 -4.47 -3.61 5.52
N ASN A 160 -4.37 -4.89 5.89
CA ASN A 160 -4.37 -5.45 7.24
C ASN A 160 -5.58 -5.07 8.10
N THR A 161 -6.74 -4.88 7.48
CA THR A 161 -7.98 -4.49 8.18
C THR A 161 -8.54 -5.59 9.08
N LEU A 162 -8.09 -6.85 8.95
CA LEU A 162 -8.43 -7.94 9.87
C LEU A 162 -7.51 -8.01 11.11
N LEU A 163 -6.39 -7.28 11.12
CA LEU A 163 -5.45 -7.18 12.24
C LEU A 163 -5.11 -8.53 12.92
N PHE A 164 -4.78 -9.55 12.14
CA PHE A 164 -4.51 -10.92 12.65
C PHE A 164 -5.70 -11.50 13.44
N ASP A 165 -6.89 -11.42 12.84
CA ASP A 165 -8.17 -11.88 13.38
C ASP A 165 -8.65 -11.14 14.65
N THR A 166 -7.91 -10.12 15.09
CA THR A 166 -8.22 -9.43 16.35
C THR A 166 -9.52 -8.63 16.29
N VAL A 167 -10.00 -8.31 15.09
CA VAL A 167 -11.30 -7.65 14.86
C VAL A 167 -12.50 -8.51 15.26
N PHE A 168 -12.35 -9.84 15.23
CA PHE A 168 -13.43 -10.76 15.63
C PHE A 168 -13.60 -10.84 17.16
N PHE A 169 -12.59 -10.46 17.92
CA PHE A 169 -12.67 -10.41 19.37
C PHE A 169 -13.21 -9.04 19.81
N ARG A 170 -14.54 -8.98 20.03
CA ARG A 170 -15.30 -7.78 20.47
C ARG A 170 -14.77 -7.10 21.74
N ILE A 171 -13.82 -7.71 22.46
CA ILE A 171 -13.22 -7.23 23.72
C ILE A 171 -11.74 -6.85 23.50
N SER A 172 -11.44 -6.10 22.44
CA SER A 172 -10.09 -5.55 22.27
C SER A 172 -9.98 -4.12 22.81
N SER A 173 -9.14 -3.93 23.82
CA SER A 173 -8.82 -2.61 24.41
C SER A 173 -7.84 -1.80 23.57
N LYS A 174 -7.24 -2.37 22.52
CA LYS A 174 -6.22 -1.68 21.72
C LYS A 174 -6.85 -0.64 20.80
N ARG A 175 -6.36 0.61 20.90
CA ARG A 175 -6.82 1.78 20.13
C ARG A 175 -6.84 1.54 18.62
N SER A 176 -5.84 0.86 18.06
CA SER A 176 -5.74 0.56 16.62
C SER A 176 -6.89 -0.32 16.12
N ILE A 177 -7.34 -1.29 16.92
CA ILE A 177 -8.44 -2.19 16.54
C ILE A 177 -9.76 -1.42 16.48
N ARG A 178 -10.05 -0.59 17.49
CA ARG A 178 -11.24 0.26 17.47
C ARG A 178 -11.28 1.22 16.28
N LYS A 179 -10.12 1.74 15.87
CA LYS A 179 -10.02 2.66 14.73
C LYS A 179 -10.26 1.97 13.39
N VAL A 180 -9.74 0.77 13.19
CA VAL A 180 -10.08 -0.03 12.00
C VAL A 180 -11.56 -0.46 12.02
N MET A 181 -12.10 -0.84 13.17
CA MET A 181 -13.53 -1.19 13.31
C MET A 181 -14.46 -0.04 12.96
N ALA A 182 -14.11 1.19 13.35
CA ALA A 182 -14.88 2.38 12.99
C ALA A 182 -14.94 2.63 11.47
N CYS A 183 -13.99 2.12 10.68
CA CYS A 183 -14.07 2.18 9.22
C CYS A 183 -15.10 1.18 8.67
N TYR A 184 -15.27 0.00 9.27
CA TYR A 184 -16.24 -0.99 8.80
C TYR A 184 -17.69 -0.56 8.99
N GLU A 185 -18.01 0.26 9.99
CA GLU A 185 -19.38 0.73 10.26
C GLU A 185 -19.90 1.74 9.22
N ARG A 186 -19.06 2.17 8.28
CA ARG A 186 -19.37 3.16 7.24
C ARG A 186 -19.72 2.55 5.88
N VAL A 187 -19.51 1.24 5.72
CA VAL A 187 -19.71 0.47 4.47
C VAL A 187 -20.95 -0.40 4.62
#